data_AF-A0AAD5ENS0-F1
#
_entry.id   AF-A0AAD5ENS0-F1
#
_cell.length_a   1.000
_cell.length_b   1.000
_cell.length_c   1.000
_cell.angle_alpha   90.00
_cell.angle_beta   90.00
_cell.angle_gamma   90.00
#
_symmetry.space_group_name_H-M   'P 1'
#
loop_
_entity.id
_entity.type
_entity.pdbx_description
1 polymer ?
#
loop_
_entity_poly.entity_id
_entity_poly.type
_entity_poly.pdbx_seq_one_letter_code
_entity_poly.pdbx_strand_id
1 'polypeptide(L)'
;MLKYSAGMPLLPTVEAYRITDPQLAATFSTKSRDLEHMSVAYMIDAQDFFQGANPLSVWKDLQSLALTSRLLRPSVSRQDIDSLLYKAGTVALRMPKLHTLVIWYGMKGSACAFIFRVNGEGAHLTWRSTWEMELSSRVVEVWQRVTSQRHSRGLRVDNQEIHGLIQSHGDAIYHLDLPCQVVSPASLPQIRREGRFGVVPSSAR
;
A
#
# COMPACT_ATOMS: atom_id res chain seq x y z
N MET A 1 29.29 37.16 32.69
CA MET A 1 29.40 36.56 31.34
C MET A 1 28.72 35.19 31.40
N LEU A 2 27.42 35.13 31.09
CA LEU A 2 26.64 33.88 31.01
C LEU A 2 25.95 33.90 29.65
N LYS A 3 26.37 33.02 28.74
CA LYS A 3 25.72 32.85 27.42
C LYS A 3 24.55 31.89 27.60
N TYR A 4 23.34 32.42 27.49
CA TYR A 4 22.12 31.64 27.28
C TYR A 4 22.18 31.01 25.89
N SER A 5 22.25 29.68 25.83
CA SER A 5 21.98 28.94 24.58
C SER A 5 20.47 28.84 24.43
N ALA A 6 19.90 29.59 23.49
CA ALA A 6 18.50 29.50 23.13
C ALA A 6 18.26 28.14 22.47
N GLY A 7 17.56 27.25 23.18
CA GLY A 7 17.03 26.02 22.60
C GLY A 7 16.10 26.37 21.45
N MET A 8 16.43 25.89 20.25
CA MET A 8 15.49 25.91 19.13
C MET A 8 14.22 25.15 19.55
N PRO A 9 13.02 25.72 19.36
CA PRO A 9 11.81 24.94 19.56
C PRO A 9 11.79 23.81 18.53
N LEU A 10 11.73 22.57 19.02
CA LEU A 10 11.40 21.41 18.21
C LEU A 10 10.01 21.65 17.63
N LEU A 11 9.95 22.08 16.37
CA LEU A 11 8.70 22.04 15.63
C LEU A 11 8.23 20.58 15.64
N PRO A 12 6.99 20.28 16.07
CA PRO A 12 6.46 18.94 15.87
C PRO A 12 6.50 18.69 14.38
N THR A 13 7.32 17.73 13.95
CA THR A 13 7.20 17.21 12.60
C THR A 13 5.82 16.59 12.59
N VAL A 14 4.82 17.32 12.08
CA VAL A 14 3.51 16.73 11.81
C VAL A 14 3.82 15.58 10.87
N GLU A 15 3.82 14.36 11.39
CA GLU A 15 3.73 13.18 10.55
C GLU A 15 2.45 13.39 9.76
N ALA A 16 2.59 13.87 8.52
CA ALA A 16 1.48 14.24 7.68
C ALA A 16 0.80 12.96 7.21
N TYR A 17 0.04 12.33 8.11
CA TYR A 17 -0.86 11.25 7.79
C TYR A 17 -1.80 11.74 6.71
N ARG A 18 -1.80 11.06 5.55
CA ARG A 18 -2.80 11.32 4.52
C ARG A 18 -4.15 10.88 5.08
N ILE A 19 -5.07 11.82 5.23
CA ILE A 19 -6.44 11.54 5.67
C ILE A 19 -7.17 10.88 4.49
N THR A 20 -7.74 9.70 4.73
CA THR A 20 -8.54 8.95 3.77
C THR A 20 -10.03 9.17 4.03
N ASP A 21 -10.85 9.10 2.98
CA ASP A 21 -12.31 9.23 3.09
C ASP A 21 -13.01 7.86 2.96
N PRO A 22 -13.65 7.34 4.03
CA PRO A 22 -14.36 6.07 4.00
C PRO A 22 -15.57 6.05 3.05
N GLN A 23 -16.28 7.17 2.87
CA GLN A 23 -17.42 7.24 1.94
C GLN A 23 -16.94 7.14 0.49
N LEU A 24 -15.80 7.76 0.21
CA LEU A 24 -15.13 7.65 -1.08
C LEU A 24 -14.67 6.19 -1.33
N ALA A 25 -14.15 5.52 -0.31
CA ALA A 25 -13.76 4.11 -0.41
C ALA A 25 -14.93 3.18 -0.77
N ALA A 26 -16.10 3.38 -0.15
CA ALA A 26 -17.32 2.64 -0.49
C ALA A 26 -17.78 2.93 -1.93
N THR A 27 -17.68 4.19 -2.37
CA THR A 27 -18.00 4.59 -3.75
C THR A 27 -17.08 3.91 -4.75
N PHE A 28 -15.77 3.90 -4.52
CA PHE A 28 -14.82 3.18 -5.37
C PHE A 28 -15.13 1.68 -5.41
N SER A 29 -15.45 1.06 -4.27
CA SER A 29 -15.80 -0.37 -4.21
C SER A 29 -16.99 -0.72 -5.11
N THR A 30 -18.00 0.15 -5.16
CA THR A 30 -19.20 -0.09 -5.99
C THR A 30 -19.04 0.29 -7.46
N LYS A 31 -18.25 1.32 -7.78
CA LYS A 31 -18.09 1.85 -9.15
C LYS A 31 -16.94 1.21 -9.93
N SER A 32 -15.97 0.61 -9.25
CA SER A 32 -14.78 0.00 -9.89
C SER A 32 -15.01 -1.37 -10.54
N ARG A 33 -16.23 -1.91 -10.50
CA ARG A 33 -16.54 -3.29 -10.94
C ARG A 33 -16.26 -3.56 -12.41
N ASP A 34 -16.34 -2.54 -13.24
CA ASP A 34 -16.11 -2.59 -14.69
C ASP A 34 -14.72 -2.05 -15.10
N LEU A 35 -13.86 -1.70 -14.14
CA LEU A 35 -12.49 -1.25 -14.43
C LEU A 35 -11.55 -2.43 -14.59
N GLU A 36 -10.56 -2.29 -15.48
CA GLU A 36 -9.45 -3.24 -15.60
C GLU A 36 -8.28 -2.91 -14.67
N HIS A 37 -8.02 -1.62 -14.47
CA HIS A 37 -6.92 -1.15 -13.64
C HIS A 37 -7.42 -0.05 -12.70
N MET A 38 -7.18 -0.22 -11.40
CA MET A 38 -7.48 0.79 -10.39
C MET A 38 -6.27 1.03 -9.49
N SER A 39 -5.89 2.30 -9.36
CA SER A 39 -4.81 2.76 -8.49
C SER A 39 -5.25 4.05 -7.83
N VAL A 40 -5.44 4.02 -6.51
CA VAL A 40 -6.01 5.14 -5.73
C VAL A 40 -5.16 5.41 -4.50
N ALA A 41 -3.89 5.77 -4.75
CA ALA A 41 -2.91 6.01 -3.72
C ALA A 41 -3.29 7.19 -2.81
N TYR A 42 -3.34 6.94 -1.50
CA TYR A 42 -3.62 7.90 -0.44
C TYR A 42 -4.97 8.64 -0.54
N MET A 43 -5.86 8.24 -1.44
CA MET A 43 -7.22 8.77 -1.52
C MET A 43 -8.17 8.00 -0.60
N ILE A 44 -8.00 6.68 -0.53
CA ILE A 44 -8.83 5.78 0.27
C ILE A 44 -7.97 4.78 1.05
N ASP A 45 -8.50 4.27 2.15
CA ASP A 45 -7.87 3.17 2.88
C ASP A 45 -8.38 1.82 2.32
N ALA A 46 -7.47 0.86 2.16
CA ALA A 46 -7.80 -0.47 1.69
C ALA A 46 -8.76 -1.17 2.65
N GLN A 47 -8.66 -0.93 3.96
CA GLN A 47 -9.59 -1.47 4.95
C GLN A 47 -11.03 -1.05 4.64
N ASP A 48 -11.25 0.25 4.42
CA ASP A 48 -12.57 0.80 4.12
C ASP A 48 -13.10 0.28 2.77
N PHE A 49 -12.23 0.18 1.75
CA PHE A 49 -12.58 -0.36 0.44
C PHE A 49 -13.08 -1.81 0.52
N PHE A 50 -12.35 -2.67 1.23
CA PHE A 50 -12.70 -4.09 1.36
C PHE A 50 -13.85 -4.32 2.35
N GLN A 51 -14.04 -3.45 3.34
CA GLN A 51 -15.20 -3.48 4.22
C GLN A 51 -16.49 -3.05 3.49
N GLY A 52 -16.39 -2.06 2.59
CA GLY A 52 -17.49 -1.62 1.74
C GLY A 52 -17.81 -2.56 0.57
N ALA A 53 -16.99 -3.59 0.33
CA ALA A 53 -17.18 -4.55 -0.76
C ALA A 53 -18.42 -5.43 -0.52
N ASN A 54 -19.53 -5.08 -1.18
CA ASN A 54 -20.78 -5.85 -1.14
C ASN A 54 -20.51 -7.33 -1.45
N PRO A 55 -20.96 -8.30 -0.62
CA PRO A 55 -20.71 -9.74 -0.79
C PRO A 55 -21.09 -10.33 -2.16
N LEU A 56 -22.07 -9.75 -2.84
CA LEU A 56 -22.57 -10.19 -4.16
C LEU A 56 -21.81 -9.54 -5.33
N SER A 57 -20.92 -8.58 -5.07
CA SER A 57 -20.17 -7.90 -6.12
C SER A 57 -19.05 -8.76 -6.67
N VAL A 58 -18.92 -8.73 -8.00
CA VAL A 58 -17.86 -9.36 -8.78
C VAL A 58 -17.19 -8.27 -9.61
N TRP A 59 -15.86 -8.25 -9.60
CA TRP A 59 -15.04 -7.39 -10.46
C TRP A 59 -14.58 -8.22 -11.66
N LYS A 60 -15.47 -8.39 -12.62
CA LYS A 60 -15.27 -9.28 -13.79
C LYS A 60 -14.03 -8.93 -14.61
N ASP A 61 -13.67 -7.65 -14.67
CA ASP A 61 -12.64 -7.14 -15.57
C ASP A 61 -11.39 -6.66 -14.84
N LEU A 62 -11.41 -6.55 -13.51
CA LEU A 62 -10.29 -5.99 -12.75
C LEU A 62 -9.07 -6.91 -12.79
N GLN A 63 -8.00 -6.40 -13.38
CA GLN A 63 -6.70 -7.02 -13.57
C GLN A 63 -5.63 -6.48 -12.62
N SER A 64 -5.67 -5.18 -12.31
CA SER A 64 -4.73 -4.55 -11.38
C SER A 64 -5.44 -3.70 -10.34
N LEU A 65 -5.09 -3.90 -9.07
CA LEU A 65 -5.61 -3.11 -7.95
C LEU A 65 -4.46 -2.63 -7.06
N ALA A 66 -4.32 -1.32 -6.88
CA ALA A 66 -3.36 -0.72 -5.97
C ALA A 66 -4.05 0.21 -4.97
N LEU A 67 -3.96 -0.13 -3.69
CA LEU A 67 -4.59 0.58 -2.58
C LEU A 67 -3.56 0.94 -1.52
N THR A 68 -3.82 2.02 -0.78
CA THR A 68 -3.04 2.37 0.41
C THR A 68 -3.74 1.92 1.67
N SER A 69 -3.01 1.53 2.72
CA SER A 69 -3.62 1.35 4.04
C SER A 69 -2.70 1.76 5.18
N ARG A 70 -3.20 2.57 6.09
CA ARG A 70 -2.48 2.99 7.30
C ARG A 70 -2.22 1.83 8.26
N LEU A 71 -2.78 0.64 8.03
CA LEU A 71 -2.47 -0.54 8.84
C LEU A 71 -1.07 -1.10 8.58
N LEU A 72 -0.47 -0.85 7.41
CA LEU A 72 0.87 -1.36 7.06
C LEU A 72 1.99 -0.53 7.72
N ARG A 73 2.06 -0.58 9.06
CA ARG A 73 3.06 0.09 9.90
C ARG A 73 3.57 -0.84 11.00
N PRO A 74 4.82 -0.68 11.47
CA PRO A 74 5.40 -1.51 12.53
C PRO A 74 4.65 -1.42 13.87
N SER A 75 4.01 -0.29 14.14
CA SER A 75 3.29 -0.02 15.40
C SER A 75 1.88 -0.62 15.45
N VAL A 76 1.37 -1.13 14.33
CA VAL A 76 0.04 -1.74 14.24
C VAL A 76 0.16 -3.23 14.60
N SER A 77 -0.87 -3.77 15.27
CA SER A 77 -0.85 -5.17 15.67
C SER A 77 -0.81 -6.09 14.45
N ARG A 78 -0.07 -7.21 14.55
CA ARG A 78 -0.05 -8.22 13.48
C ARG A 78 -1.45 -8.76 13.16
N GLN A 79 -2.33 -8.83 14.15
CA GLN A 79 -3.71 -9.30 13.99
C GLN A 79 -4.54 -8.38 13.08
N ASP A 80 -4.38 -7.06 13.22
CA ASP A 80 -5.09 -6.09 12.37
C ASP A 80 -4.60 -6.14 10.93
N ILE A 81 -3.29 -6.26 10.73
CA ILE A 81 -2.68 -6.41 9.41
C ILE A 81 -3.17 -7.71 8.76
N ASP A 82 -3.11 -8.83 9.48
CA ASP A 82 -3.61 -10.12 9.00
C ASP A 82 -5.10 -10.08 8.66
N SER A 83 -5.91 -9.39 9.47
CA SER A 83 -7.34 -9.22 9.21
C SER A 83 -7.59 -8.48 7.90
N LEU A 84 -6.85 -7.40 7.64
CA LEU A 84 -6.89 -6.67 6.37
C LEU A 84 -6.49 -7.57 5.19
N LEU A 85 -5.34 -8.25 5.28
CA LEU A 85 -4.81 -9.06 4.18
C LEU A 85 -5.70 -10.29 3.89
N TYR A 86 -6.28 -10.89 4.93
CA TYR A 86 -7.26 -11.96 4.80
C TYR A 86 -8.55 -11.47 4.12
N LYS A 87 -9.05 -10.30 4.53
CA LYS A 87 -10.23 -9.69 3.92
C LYS A 87 -9.97 -9.38 2.44
N ALA A 88 -8.82 -8.79 2.12
CA ALA A 88 -8.40 -8.52 0.75
C ALA A 88 -8.40 -9.79 -0.11
N GLY A 89 -7.82 -10.89 0.39
CA GLY A 89 -7.84 -12.19 -0.29
C GLY A 89 -9.26 -12.71 -0.51
N THR A 90 -10.15 -12.54 0.48
CA THR A 90 -11.57 -12.94 0.37
C THR A 90 -12.30 -12.15 -0.71
N VAL A 91 -12.03 -10.85 -0.86
CA VAL A 91 -12.59 -10.04 -1.96
C VAL A 91 -11.95 -10.43 -3.29
N ALA A 92 -10.65 -10.72 -3.33
CA ALA A 92 -9.91 -11.11 -4.53
C ALA A 92 -10.41 -12.42 -5.17
N LEU A 93 -11.03 -13.33 -4.40
CA LEU A 93 -11.75 -14.51 -4.93
C LEU A 93 -12.90 -14.13 -5.88
N ARG A 94 -13.34 -12.88 -5.86
CA ARG A 94 -14.42 -12.34 -6.71
C ARG A 94 -13.88 -11.42 -7.82
N MET A 95 -12.60 -11.52 -8.12
CA MET A 95 -11.90 -10.74 -9.14
C MET A 95 -11.25 -11.68 -10.16
N PRO A 96 -12.00 -12.39 -11.01
CA PRO A 96 -11.49 -13.52 -11.80
C PRO A 96 -10.31 -13.21 -12.73
N LYS A 97 -10.14 -11.94 -13.15
CA LYS A 97 -9.03 -11.50 -14.03
C LYS A 97 -7.87 -10.83 -13.29
N LEU A 98 -7.85 -10.79 -11.96
CA LEU A 98 -6.83 -10.10 -11.16
C LEU A 98 -5.41 -10.70 -11.31
N HIS A 99 -4.51 -10.01 -11.99
CA HIS A 99 -3.11 -10.40 -12.13
C HIS A 99 -2.20 -9.71 -11.11
N THR A 100 -2.62 -8.58 -10.56
CA THR A 100 -1.82 -7.79 -9.63
C THR A 100 -2.69 -7.16 -8.56
N LEU A 101 -2.35 -7.38 -7.30
CA LEU A 101 -2.92 -6.62 -6.18
C LEU A 101 -1.80 -6.13 -5.27
N VAL A 102 -1.84 -4.85 -4.96
CA VAL A 102 -0.88 -4.18 -4.09
C VAL A 102 -1.65 -3.44 -3.00
N ILE A 103 -1.34 -3.76 -1.75
CA ILE A 103 -1.69 -2.93 -0.60
C ILE A 103 -0.39 -2.40 -0.06
N TRP A 104 -0.24 -1.09 0.03
CA TRP A 104 1.02 -0.50 0.44
C TRP A 104 0.84 0.70 1.34
N TYR A 105 1.90 1.06 2.05
CA TYR A 105 1.96 2.29 2.79
C TYR A 105 3.40 2.76 2.91
N GLY A 106 3.54 4.06 2.99
CA GLY A 106 4.84 4.71 3.06
C GLY A 106 4.71 5.99 3.86
N MET A 107 5.60 6.16 4.83
CA MET A 107 5.79 7.38 5.60
C MET A 107 7.28 7.54 5.92
N LYS A 108 7.68 8.69 6.48
CA LYS A 108 9.05 8.88 6.91
C LYS A 108 9.45 7.75 7.88
N GLY A 109 10.58 7.09 7.60
CA GLY A 109 11.15 5.99 8.37
C GLY A 109 10.53 4.61 8.11
N SER A 110 9.45 4.48 7.33
CA SER A 110 8.81 3.18 7.12
C SER A 110 8.12 3.06 5.76
N ALA A 111 8.36 1.94 5.08
CA ALA A 111 7.65 1.58 3.87
C ALA A 111 7.33 0.08 3.89
N CYS A 112 6.14 -0.27 3.43
CA CYS A 112 5.67 -1.65 3.38
C CYS A 112 4.70 -1.85 2.22
N ALA A 113 4.80 -2.99 1.54
CA ALA A 113 3.85 -3.45 0.55
C ALA A 113 3.59 -4.95 0.69
N PHE A 114 2.31 -5.28 0.64
CA PHE A 114 1.83 -6.61 0.35
C PHE A 114 1.52 -6.69 -1.15
N ILE A 115 2.16 -7.62 -1.85
CA ILE A 115 2.12 -7.72 -3.31
C ILE A 115 1.69 -9.12 -3.71
N PHE A 116 0.55 -9.23 -4.37
CA PHE A 116 0.15 -10.42 -5.10
C PHE A 116 0.37 -10.20 -6.60
N ARG A 117 1.02 -11.15 -7.27
CA ARG A 117 1.23 -11.11 -8.72
C ARG A 117 1.08 -12.49 -9.34
N VAL A 118 0.43 -12.57 -10.50
CA VAL A 118 0.42 -13.75 -11.36
C VAL A 118 1.13 -13.42 -12.67
N ASN A 119 2.07 -14.27 -13.07
CA ASN A 119 2.83 -14.15 -14.33
C ASN A 119 3.06 -15.56 -14.94
N GLY A 120 3.87 -15.64 -16.01
CA GLY A 120 4.17 -16.92 -16.67
C GLY A 120 4.90 -17.95 -15.80
N GLU A 121 5.50 -17.55 -14.68
CA GLU A 121 6.19 -18.45 -13.75
C GLU A 121 5.25 -19.03 -12.68
N GLY A 122 4.14 -18.33 -12.40
CA GLY A 122 3.15 -18.73 -11.40
C GLY A 122 2.61 -17.54 -10.63
N ALA A 123 2.08 -17.83 -9.45
CA ALA A 123 1.60 -16.81 -8.53
C ALA A 123 2.60 -16.56 -7.41
N HIS A 124 2.82 -15.28 -7.11
CA HIS A 124 3.75 -14.81 -6.10
C HIS A 124 3.02 -13.94 -5.08
N LEU A 125 3.34 -14.14 -3.81
CA LEU A 125 2.88 -13.34 -2.69
C LEU A 125 4.09 -12.80 -1.94
N THR A 126 4.35 -11.50 -2.08
CA THR A 126 5.54 -10.87 -1.54
C THR A 126 5.15 -9.91 -0.42
N TRP A 127 5.76 -10.08 0.75
CA TRP A 127 5.86 -9.04 1.76
C TRP A 127 7.16 -8.27 1.53
N ARG A 128 7.06 -6.97 1.19
CA ARG A 128 8.23 -6.13 0.94
C ARG A 128 8.22 -4.94 1.90
N SER A 129 9.23 -4.82 2.76
CA SER A 129 9.13 -3.88 3.89
C SER A 129 10.48 -3.43 4.46
N THR A 130 10.50 -2.28 5.11
CA THR A 130 11.63 -1.81 5.96
C THR A 130 11.63 -2.48 7.35
N TRP A 131 10.73 -3.41 7.60
CA TRP A 131 10.57 -4.11 8.88
C TRP A 131 10.04 -5.53 8.66
N GLU A 132 10.45 -6.43 9.53
CA GLU A 132 10.18 -7.86 9.39
C GLU A 132 8.77 -8.25 9.84
N MET A 133 8.06 -8.92 8.93
CA MET A 133 6.81 -9.60 9.24
C MET A 133 6.69 -10.84 8.37
N GLU A 134 6.27 -11.95 8.95
CA GLU A 134 5.87 -13.13 8.20
C GLU A 134 4.35 -13.10 8.02
N LEU A 135 3.89 -13.49 6.84
CA LEU A 135 2.46 -13.65 6.56
C LEU A 135 1.93 -14.88 7.30
N SER A 136 0.83 -14.74 8.03
CA SER A 136 0.24 -15.90 8.71
C SER A 136 -0.32 -16.92 7.72
N SER A 137 -0.39 -18.18 8.16
CA SER A 137 -0.95 -19.29 7.38
C SER A 137 -2.36 -18.97 6.87
N ARG A 138 -3.19 -18.31 7.68
CA ARG A 138 -4.54 -17.88 7.29
C ARG A 138 -4.55 -16.94 6.09
N VAL A 139 -3.61 -15.99 6.02
CA VAL A 139 -3.45 -15.10 4.86
C VAL A 139 -2.98 -15.91 3.66
N VAL A 140 -1.92 -16.72 3.82
CA VAL A 140 -1.38 -17.55 2.74
C VAL A 140 -2.45 -18.48 2.15
N GLU A 141 -3.26 -19.14 2.97
CA GLU A 141 -4.33 -20.05 2.55
C GLU A 141 -5.44 -19.36 1.75
N VAL A 142 -5.86 -18.15 2.11
CA VAL A 142 -6.87 -17.43 1.31
C VAL A 142 -6.30 -17.02 -0.04
N TRP A 143 -5.05 -16.60 -0.10
CA TRP A 143 -4.39 -16.24 -1.35
C TRP A 143 -4.07 -17.46 -2.21
N GLN A 144 -3.79 -18.61 -1.61
CA GLN A 144 -3.68 -19.88 -2.32
C GLN A 144 -5.01 -20.30 -2.98
N ARG A 145 -6.16 -19.95 -2.39
CA ARG A 145 -7.46 -20.17 -3.06
C ARG A 145 -7.66 -19.25 -4.26
N VAL A 146 -7.19 -18.00 -4.18
CA VAL A 146 -7.23 -17.03 -5.30
C VAL A 146 -6.43 -17.53 -6.50
N THR A 147 -5.33 -18.26 -6.27
CA THR A 147 -4.48 -18.84 -7.32
C THR A 147 -5.06 -20.14 -7.87
N SER A 148 -5.57 -21.03 -7.02
CA SER A 148 -6.18 -22.30 -7.44
C SER A 148 -7.37 -22.12 -8.39
N GLN A 149 -8.17 -21.06 -8.23
CA GLN A 149 -9.26 -20.72 -9.16
C GLN A 149 -8.80 -20.40 -10.59
N ARG A 150 -7.50 -20.16 -10.80
CA ARG A 150 -6.93 -19.67 -12.06
C ARG A 150 -6.04 -20.69 -12.76
N HIS A 151 -5.98 -21.92 -12.24
CA HIS A 151 -5.07 -22.96 -12.72
C HIS A 151 -3.60 -22.52 -12.76
N SER A 152 -3.20 -21.56 -11.92
CA SER A 152 -1.80 -21.16 -11.85
C SER A 152 -0.97 -22.26 -11.17
N ARG A 153 0.33 -22.28 -11.46
CA ARG A 153 1.31 -22.99 -10.62
C ARG A 153 1.17 -22.52 -9.16
N GLY A 154 1.54 -23.36 -8.19
CA GLY A 154 1.35 -23.10 -6.76
C GLY A 154 1.83 -21.71 -6.30
N LEU A 155 1.31 -21.21 -5.18
CA LEU A 155 1.67 -19.89 -4.67
C LEU A 155 3.07 -19.92 -4.04
N ARG A 156 3.97 -19.06 -4.53
CA ARG A 156 5.24 -18.79 -3.88
C ARG A 156 5.08 -17.62 -2.92
N VAL A 157 5.64 -17.73 -1.73
CA VAL A 157 5.61 -16.68 -0.71
C VAL A 157 7.03 -16.19 -0.48
N ASP A 158 7.24 -14.88 -0.64
CA ASP A 158 8.54 -14.24 -0.57
C ASP A 158 8.53 -13.12 0.48
N ASN A 159 9.64 -12.93 1.17
CA ASN A 159 9.88 -11.80 2.06
C ASN A 159 11.07 -11.00 1.55
N GLN A 160 10.90 -9.69 1.36
CA GLN A 160 11.89 -8.82 0.74
C GLN A 160 12.13 -7.58 1.62
N GLU A 161 13.36 -7.46 2.13
CA GLU A 161 13.73 -6.33 2.95
C GLU A 161 14.05 -5.09 2.11
N ILE A 162 13.68 -3.91 2.62
CA ILE A 162 14.03 -2.61 2.05
C ILE A 162 15.11 -1.98 2.93
N HIS A 163 16.33 -1.86 2.38
CA HIS A 163 17.46 -1.24 3.09
C HIS A 163 17.61 0.28 2.82
N GLY A 164 16.69 0.88 2.06
CA GLY A 164 16.72 2.31 1.69
C GLY A 164 16.21 3.25 2.77
N LEU A 165 16.81 4.43 2.90
CA LEU A 165 16.32 5.48 3.82
C LEU A 165 15.02 6.10 3.29
N ILE A 166 13.92 5.91 4.02
CA ILE A 166 12.61 6.48 3.66
C ILE A 166 12.46 7.86 4.28
N GLN A 167 12.75 8.93 3.54
CA GLN A 167 12.60 10.31 4.06
C GLN A 167 11.24 10.93 3.72
N SER A 168 10.55 10.39 2.73
CA SER A 168 9.31 10.94 2.18
C SER A 168 8.40 9.84 1.60
N HIS A 169 7.14 10.17 1.34
CA HIS A 169 6.22 9.30 0.60
C HIS A 169 6.76 8.93 -0.80
N GLY A 170 7.46 9.86 -1.46
CA GLY A 170 8.11 9.59 -2.75
C GLY A 170 9.26 8.60 -2.63
N ASP A 171 10.05 8.67 -1.57
CA ASP A 171 11.10 7.67 -1.31
C ASP A 171 10.49 6.30 -1.02
N ALA A 172 9.37 6.24 -0.30
CA ALA A 172 8.64 5.00 -0.10
C ALA A 172 8.19 4.38 -1.44
N ILE A 173 7.55 5.16 -2.32
CA ILE A 173 7.14 4.67 -3.66
C ILE A 173 8.35 4.15 -4.45
N TYR A 174 9.46 4.88 -4.43
CA TYR A 174 10.68 4.50 -5.14
C TYR A 174 11.27 3.19 -4.61
N HIS A 175 11.41 3.05 -3.29
CA HIS A 175 12.03 1.87 -2.68
C HIS A 175 11.11 0.65 -2.64
N LEU A 176 9.79 0.86 -2.66
CA LEU A 176 8.83 -0.23 -2.71
C LEU A 176 8.77 -0.91 -4.08
N ASP A 177 9.24 -0.27 -5.16
CA ASP A 177 9.31 -0.83 -6.52
C ASP A 177 8.06 -1.63 -6.91
N LEU A 178 6.91 -0.94 -6.85
CA LEU A 178 5.60 -1.59 -6.98
C LEU A 178 5.37 -2.12 -8.41
N PRO A 179 4.70 -3.28 -8.58
CA PRO A 179 4.31 -3.83 -9.88
C PRO A 179 3.44 -2.94 -10.78
N CYS A 180 2.92 -1.85 -10.23
CA CYS A 180 1.84 -1.07 -10.80
C CYS A 180 2.12 0.41 -10.59
N GLN A 181 1.63 1.23 -11.52
CA GLN A 181 1.79 2.66 -11.44
C GLN A 181 0.87 3.26 -10.36
N VAL A 182 1.45 3.75 -9.27
CA VAL A 182 0.74 4.49 -8.21
C VAL A 182 0.90 6.01 -8.31
N VAL A 183 1.89 6.44 -9.09
CA VAL A 183 2.25 7.82 -9.40
C VAL A 183 2.80 7.84 -10.82
N SER A 184 2.59 8.93 -11.57
CA SER A 184 3.19 9.04 -12.91
C SER A 184 4.73 9.02 -12.83
N PRO A 185 5.44 8.32 -13.74
CA PRO A 185 6.90 8.27 -13.71
C PRO A 185 7.57 9.66 -13.71
N ALA A 186 6.97 10.63 -14.41
CA ALA A 186 7.46 12.01 -14.45
C ALA A 186 7.28 12.75 -13.11
N SER A 187 6.24 12.43 -12.34
CA SER A 187 5.96 13.09 -11.06
C SER A 187 6.80 12.55 -9.89
N LEU A 188 7.27 11.30 -9.95
CA LEU A 188 7.98 10.68 -8.83
C LEU A 188 9.27 11.42 -8.43
N PRO A 189 10.16 11.84 -9.36
CA PRO A 189 11.33 12.64 -9.01
C PRO A 189 10.97 13.97 -8.34
N GLN A 190 9.89 14.62 -8.78
CA GLN A 190 9.41 15.87 -8.19
C GLN A 190 8.89 15.65 -6.76
N ILE A 191 8.04 14.65 -6.53
CA ILE A 191 7.51 14.31 -5.20
C ILE A 191 8.65 13.97 -4.22
N ARG A 192 9.68 13.24 -4.68
CA ARG A 192 10.86 12.95 -3.87
C ARG A 192 11.65 14.21 -3.52
N ARG A 193 11.82 15.11 -4.48
CA ARG A 193 12.49 16.39 -4.25
C ARG A 193 11.74 17.21 -3.21
N GLU A 194 10.46 17.48 -3.44
CA GLU A 194 9.60 18.28 -2.55
C GLU A 194 9.50 17.66 -1.15
N GLY A 195 9.38 16.33 -1.07
CA GLY A 195 9.29 15.60 0.19
C GLY A 195 10.56 15.64 1.05
N ARG A 196 11.74 15.84 0.45
CA ARG A 196 13.02 15.98 1.18
C ARG A 196 13.26 17.39 1.69
N PHE A 197 12.70 18.40 1.01
CA PHE A 197 12.96 19.81 1.30
C PHE A 197 11.87 20.51 2.11
N GLY A 198 10.77 19.83 2.47
CA GLY A 198 9.71 20.28 3.38
C GLY A 198 9.45 21.79 3.37
N VAL A 199 8.56 22.26 2.48
CA VAL A 199 8.07 23.66 2.35
C VAL A 199 9.03 24.68 2.99
N VAL A 200 10.07 25.08 2.25
CA VAL A 200 10.82 26.28 2.62
C VAL A 200 9.80 27.43 2.61
N PRO A 201 9.57 28.15 3.73
CA PRO A 201 8.75 29.33 3.68
C PRO A 201 9.40 30.27 2.68
N SER A 202 8.64 30.68 1.66
CA SER A 202 9.06 31.77 0.79
C SER A 202 9.41 32.96 1.69
N SER A 203 10.70 33.24 1.85
CA SER A 203 11.15 34.50 2.41
C SER A 203 10.67 35.59 1.45
N ALA A 204 9.60 36.27 1.83
CA ALA A 204 9.17 37.49 1.16
C ALA A 204 10.38 38.43 1.08
N ARG A 205 10.68 38.88 -0.14
CA ARG A 205 11.58 40.01 -0.39
C ARG A 205 10.87 41.31 -0.07
#